data_AF-A0A960N3K7-F1
#
_entry.id   AF-A0A960N3K7-F1
#
_cell.length_a   1.000
_cell.length_b   1.000
_cell.length_c   1.000
_cell.angle_alpha   90.00
_cell.angle_beta   90.00
_cell.angle_gamma   90.00
#
_symmetry.space_group_name_H-M   'P 1'
#
loop_
_entity.id
_entity.type
_entity.pdbx_description
1 polymer ?
#
loop_
_entity_poly.entity_id
_entity_poly.type
_entity_poly.pdbx_seq_one_letter_code
_entity_poly.pdbx_strand_id
1 'polypeptide(L)' 'AVILRRYEDMPYEEIGSILNLSLPAVKSLLFRARAQLKESLQGYLNAE' A
#
# COMPACT_ATOMS: atom_id res chain seq x y z
N ALA A 1 3.14 -4.92 3.11
CA ALA A 1 1.96 -4.09 3.46
C ALA A 1 0.85 -4.16 2.40
N VAL A 2 1.08 -3.76 1.14
CA VAL A 2 0.03 -3.76 0.10
C VAL A 2 -0.58 -5.14 -0.13
N ILE A 3 0.24 -6.19 -0.22
CA ILE A 3 -0.22 -7.57 -0.42
C ILE A 3 -1.09 -8.03 0.75
N LEU A 4 -0.57 -7.93 1.98
CA LEU A 4 -1.29 -8.28 3.22
C LEU A 4 -2.64 -7.55 3.32
N ARG A 5 -2.70 -6.28 2.93
CA ARG A 5 -3.97 -5.54 2.94
C ARG A 5 -4.94 -5.94 1.83
N ARG A 6 -4.44 -6.27 0.63
CA ARG A 6 -5.27 -6.47 -0.56
C ARG A 6 -5.76 -7.92 -0.70
N TYR A 7 -4.91 -8.88 -0.32
CA TYR A 7 -5.15 -10.30 -0.55
C TYR A 7 -5.50 -11.06 0.74
N GLU A 8 -4.95 -10.62 1.88
CA GLU A 8 -5.23 -11.24 3.19
C GLU A 8 -6.24 -10.42 4.02
N ASP A 9 -6.77 -9.32 3.48
CA ASP A 9 -7.65 -8.32 4.12
C ASP A 9 -7.22 -7.90 5.54
N MET A 10 -5.91 -7.92 5.79
CA MET A 10 -5.36 -7.78 7.13
C MET A 10 -5.53 -6.36 7.68
N PRO A 11 -5.86 -6.19 8.98
CA PRO A 11 -5.87 -4.90 9.66
C PRO A 11 -4.50 -4.21 9.67
N TYR A 12 -4.48 -2.88 9.71
CA TYR A 12 -3.22 -2.12 9.65
C TYR A 12 -2.35 -2.33 10.89
N GLU A 13 -2.98 -2.55 12.03
CA GLU A 13 -2.35 -2.84 13.32
C GLU A 13 -1.57 -4.15 13.23
N GLU A 14 -2.17 -5.20 12.68
CA GLU A 14 -1.54 -6.51 12.50
C GLU A 14 -0.42 -6.47 11.45
N ILE A 15 -0.61 -5.73 10.35
CA ILE A 15 0.46 -5.46 9.38
C ILE A 15 1.64 -4.75 10.05
N GLY A 16 1.38 -3.82 10.96
CA GLY A 16 2.42 -3.13 11.73
C GLY A 16 3.21 -4.08 12.61
N SER A 17 2.53 -4.96 13.33
CA SER A 17 3.18 -6.00 14.14
C SER A 17 4.04 -6.95 13.30
N ILE A 18 3.55 -7.44 12.17
CA ILE A 18 4.29 -8.37 11.28
C ILE A 18 5.53 -7.71 10.68
N LEU A 19 5.40 -6.45 10.23
CA LEU A 19 6.48 -5.73 9.58
C LEU A 19 7.42 -5.00 10.56
N ASN A 20 7.14 -5.09 11.87
CA ASN A 20 7.81 -4.32 12.91
C ASN A 20 7.80 -2.81 12.63
N LEU A 21 6.64 -2.29 12.25
CA LEU A 21 6.41 -0.88 11.94
C LEU A 21 5.31 -0.30 12.83
N SER A 22 5.42 0.99 13.12
CA SER A 22 4.33 1.71 13.79
C SER A 22 3.11 1.85 12.88
N LEU A 23 1.91 1.93 13.47
CA LEU A 23 0.67 2.14 12.71
C LEU A 23 0.72 3.37 11.77
N PRO A 24 1.27 4.54 12.18
CA PRO A 24 1.48 5.66 11.28
C PRO A 24 2.41 5.33 10.10
N ALA A 25 3.49 4.56 10.34
CA ALA A 25 4.43 4.15 9.29
C ALA A 25 3.75 3.22 8.27
N VAL A 26 2.90 2.28 8.71
CA VAL A 26 2.10 1.43 7.81
C VAL A 26 1.17 2.26 6.92
N LYS A 27 0.43 3.21 7.52
CA LYS A 27 -0.46 4.11 6.77
C LYS A 27 0.34 4.94 5.73
N SER A 28 1.47 5.49 6.14
CA SER A 28 2.36 6.26 5.28
C SER A 28 2.92 5.41 4.12
N LEU A 29 3.31 4.16 4.40
CA LEU A 29 3.81 3.21 3.40
C LEU A 29 2.73 2.83 2.38
N LEU A 30 1.52 2.50 2.84
CA LEU A 30 0.39 2.16 1.96
C LEU A 30 -0.01 3.34 1.08
N PHE A 31 0.00 4.57 1.62
CA PHE A 31 -0.29 5.77 0.85
C PHE A 31 0.73 5.96 -0.27
N ARG A 32 2.03 5.93 0.04
CA ARG A 32 3.09 6.06 -0.96
C ARG A 32 3.02 4.98 -2.03
N ALA A 33 2.79 3.72 -1.63
CA ALA A 33 2.71 2.62 -2.58
C ALA A 33 1.55 2.80 -3.58
N ARG A 34 0.40 3.33 -3.15
CA ARG A 34 -0.72 3.64 -4.04
C ARG A 34 -0.40 4.79 -5.00
N ALA A 35 0.26 5.84 -4.51
CA ALA A 35 0.67 6.97 -5.35
C ALA A 35 1.66 6.52 -6.44
N GLN A 36 2.67 5.74 -6.06
CA GLN A 36 3.66 5.20 -7.00
C GLN A 36 3.04 4.26 -8.03
N LEU A 37 2.09 3.42 -7.61
CA LEU A 37 1.36 2.54 -8.53
C LEU A 37 0.54 3.36 -9.54
N LYS A 38 -0.16 4.41 -9.09
CA LYS A 38 -0.92 5.30 -9.96
C LYS A 38 -0.02 5.96 -11.01
N GLU A 39 1.11 6.53 -10.58
CA GLU A 39 2.09 7.17 -11.47
C GLU A 39 2.64 6.18 -12.50
N SER A 40 3.03 4.99 -12.05
CA SER A 40 3.60 3.94 -12.92
C SER A 40 2.61 3.43 -13.96
N LEU A 41 1.31 3.44 -13.64
CA LEU A 41 0.25 2.99 -14.54
C LEU A 41 -0.39 4.13 -15.34
N GLN A 42 -0.03 5.39 -15.08
CA GLN A 42 -0.65 6.56 -15.72
C GLN A 42 -0.51 6.52 -17.26
N GLY A 43 0.61 6.01 -17.78
CA GLY A 43 0.82 5.85 -19.23
C GLY A 43 -0.12 4.85 -19.90
N TYR A 44 -0.66 3.88 -19.15
CA TYR A 44 -1.65 2.93 -19.66
C TYR A 44 -3.09 3.42 -19.52
N LEU A 45 -3.33 4.41 -18.66
CA LEU A 45 -4.66 5.00 -18.46
C LEU A 45 -4.97 6.12 -19.47
N ASN A 46 -3.93 6.72 -20.06
CA ASN A 46 -4.04 7.82 -21.02
C ASN A 46 -3.83 7.37 -22.48
N ALA A 47 -3.83 6.07 -22.74
CA ALA A 47 -3.77 5.52 -24.10
C ALA A 47 -5.18 5.57 -24.72
N GLU A 48 -5.53 6.72 -25.29
CA GLU A 48 -6.55 6.89 -26.34
C GLU A 48 -5.87 7.32 -27.65
#